data_AF-A0A498QRJ2-F1
#
_entry.id   AF-A0A498QRJ2-F1
#
_cell.length_a   1.000
_cell.length_b   1.000
_cell.length_c   1.000
_cell.angle_alpha   90.00
_cell.angle_beta   90.00
_cell.angle_gamma   90.00
#
_symmetry.space_group_name_H-M   'P 1'
#
loop_
_entity.id
_entity.type
_entity.pdbx_description
1 polymer ?
#
loop_
_entity_poly.entity_id
_entity_poly.type
_entity_poly.pdbx_seq_one_letter_code
_entity_poly.pdbx_strand_id
1 'polypeptide(L)' 'MAIRITAIRLSGGTDHPHITRLWWVNPATNETGNNTRAEIVSWIENENGKAYVEDSGGHRVNVKVVTPAYGPMYLRT' A
#
# COMPACT_ATOMS: atom_id res chain seq x y z
N MET A 1 -13.50 -3.33 -0.89
CA MET A 1 -13.01 -2.31 -1.84
C MET A 1 -11.56 -2.62 -2.18
N ALA A 2 -11.10 -2.44 -3.43
CA ALA A 2 -9.70 -2.68 -3.79
C ALA A 2 -9.06 -1.43 -4.43
N ILE A 3 -7.84 -1.08 -4.01
CA ILE A 3 -7.08 0.04 -4.56
C ILE A 3 -5.80 -0.46 -5.24
N ARG A 4 -5.42 0.19 -6.34
CA ARG A 4 -4.12 -0.01 -6.99
C ARG A 4 -3.15 1.04 -6.49
N ILE A 5 -2.04 0.61 -5.88
CA ILE A 5 -0.95 1.50 -5.49
C ILE A 5 -0.17 1.91 -6.74
N THR A 6 0.01 3.22 -6.93
CA THR A 6 0.64 3.80 -8.13
C THR A 6 1.98 4.43 -7.86
N ALA A 7 2.23 4.91 -6.63
CA ALA A 7 3.51 5.44 -6.22
C ALA A 7 3.71 5.30 -4.71
N ILE A 8 4.97 5.33 -4.29
CA ILE A 8 5.38 5.35 -2.88
C ILE A 8 6.39 6.45 -2.63
N ARG A 9 6.42 6.97 -1.41
CA ARG A 9 7.48 7.85 -0.91
C ARG A 9 8.26 7.14 0.16
N LEU A 10 9.57 7.06 -0.04
CA LEU A 10 10.51 6.48 0.91
C LEU A 10 11.21 7.60 1.68
N SER A 11 11.53 7.36 2.96
CA SER A 11 12.35 8.25 3.78
C SER A 11 13.19 7.45 4.78
N GLY A 12 14.48 7.79 4.89
CA GLY A 12 15.42 7.14 5.80
C GLY A 12 15.92 5.76 5.36
N GLY A 13 15.65 5.35 4.11
CA GLY A 13 16.10 4.08 3.51
C GLY A 13 15.34 3.78 2.20
N THR A 14 15.68 2.67 1.55
CA THR A 14 15.12 2.28 0.22
C THR A 14 14.13 1.11 0.28
N ASP A 15 14.03 0.43 1.42
CA ASP A 15 13.17 -0.74 1.55
C ASP A 15 11.75 -0.39 1.99
N HIS A 16 10.83 -1.36 1.88
CA HIS A 16 9.43 -1.22 2.26
C HIS A 16 9.15 -0.67 3.68
N PRO A 17 9.97 -0.97 4.72
CA PRO A 17 9.83 -0.34 6.03
C PRO A 17 10.05 1.18 6.05
N HIS A 18 10.59 1.75 4.98
CA HIS A 18 10.81 3.19 4.84
C HIS A 18 9.69 3.91 4.06
N ILE A 19 8.64 3.18 3.65
CA ILE A 19 7.46 3.78 3.04
C ILE A 19 6.78 4.71 4.05
N THR A 20 6.69 5.98 3.69
CA THR A 20 6.04 7.02 4.49
C THR A 20 4.69 7.42 3.92
N ARG A 21 4.54 7.38 2.59
CA ARG A 21 3.33 7.79 1.89
C ARG A 21 3.09 6.90 0.67
N LEU A 22 1.83 6.64 0.36
CA LEU A 22 1.40 5.84 -0.79
C LEU A 22 0.35 6.62 -1.57
N TRP A 23 0.45 6.59 -2.89
CA TRP A 23 -0.58 7.07 -3.82
C TRP A 23 -1.30 5.89 -4.42
N TRP A 24 -2.60 6.05 -4.63
CA TRP A 24 -3.44 4.98 -5.09
C TRP A 24 -4.56 5.49 -6.00
N VAL A 25 -5.12 4.55 -6.76
CA VAL A 25 -6.35 4.73 -7.55
C VAL A 25 -7.32 3.60 -7.25
N ASN A 26 -8.61 3.91 -7.13
CA ASN A 26 -9.68 2.93 -7.10
C ASN A 26 -10.12 2.66 -8.55
N PRO A 27 -9.83 1.49 -9.13
CA PRO A 27 -10.16 1.19 -10.53
C PRO A 27 -11.66 1.11 -10.80
N ALA A 28 -12.50 0.93 -9.77
CA ALA A 28 -13.95 0.86 -9.95
C ALA A 28 -14.59 2.26 -10.05
N THR A 29 -14.00 3.28 -9.41
CA THR A 29 -14.57 4.63 -9.32
C THR A 29 -13.70 5.71 -9.99
N ASN A 30 -12.47 5.38 -10.38
CA ASN A 30 -11.42 6.32 -10.79
C ASN A 30 -11.02 7.33 -9.72
N GLU A 31 -11.45 7.14 -8.47
CA GLU A 31 -10.99 7.97 -7.35
C GLU A 31 -9.50 7.77 -7.13
N THR A 32 -8.81 8.87 -6.86
CA THR A 32 -7.39 8.83 -6.52
C THR A 32 -7.20 9.43 -5.14
N GLY A 33 -6.15 9.00 -4.46
CA GLY A 33 -5.84 9.48 -3.13
C GLY A 33 -4.42 9.18 -2.74
N ASN A 34 -4.05 9.68 -1.58
CA ASN A 34 -2.77 9.38 -0.98
C ASN A 34 -2.87 9.39 0.53
N ASN A 35 -2.28 8.38 1.15
CA ASN A 35 -2.38 8.13 2.58
C ASN A 35 -0.99 7.81 3.12
N THR A 36 -0.82 7.95 4.43
CA THR A 36 0.34 7.42 5.14
C THR A 36 0.33 5.89 5.12
N ARG A 37 1.49 5.28 5.35
CA ARG A 37 1.59 3.83 5.51
C ARG A 37 0.67 3.30 6.62
N ALA A 38 0.62 4.00 7.76
CA ALA A 38 -0.17 3.58 8.91
C ALA A 38 -1.68 3.56 8.59
N GLU A 39 -2.18 4.55 7.86
CA GLU A 39 -3.59 4.60 7.43
C GLU A 39 -3.94 3.45 6.48
N ILE A 40 -3.08 3.14 5.49
CA ILE A 40 -3.33 2.01 4.58
C ILE A 40 -3.26 0.67 5.33
N VAL A 41 -2.31 0.50 6.26
CA VAL A 41 -2.26 -0.69 7.12
C VAL A 41 -3.54 -0.84 7.92
N SER A 42 -3.99 0.22 8.59
CA SER A 42 -5.23 0.22 9.37
C SER A 42 -6.45 -0.12 8.51
N TRP A 43 -6.52 0.43 7.30
CA TRP A 43 -7.61 0.17 6.36
C TRP A 43 -7.64 -1.30 5.88
N ILE A 44 -6.47 -1.90 5.60
CA ILE A 44 -6.38 -3.32 5.22
C ILE A 44 -6.83 -4.22 6.38
N GLU A 45 -6.31 -3.99 7.59
CA GLU A 45 -6.56 -4.85 8.76
C GLU A 45 -7.98 -4.68 9.33
N ASN A 46 -8.49 -3.45 9.42
CA ASN A 46 -9.72 -3.14 10.16
C ASN A 46 -10.94 -2.95 9.27
N GLU A 47 -10.77 -2.59 7.99
CA GLU A 47 -11.87 -2.27 7.07
C GLU A 47 -11.97 -3.26 5.90
N ASN A 48 -11.27 -4.40 6.00
CA ASN A 48 -11.22 -5.43 4.94
C ASN A 48 -10.79 -4.84 3.58
N GLY A 49 -9.90 -3.85 3.64
CA GLY A 49 -9.30 -3.22 2.48
C GLY A 49 -8.40 -4.18 1.71
N LYS A 50 -8.36 -4.04 0.38
CA LYS A 50 -7.46 -4.82 -0.49
C LYS A 50 -6.60 -3.89 -1.31
N ALA A 51 -5.29 -4.10 -1.32
CA ALA A 51 -4.36 -3.32 -2.12
C ALA A 51 -3.54 -4.23 -3.05
N TYR A 52 -3.19 -3.72 -4.22
CA TYR A 52 -2.32 -4.41 -5.16
C TYR A 52 -1.47 -3.41 -5.95
N VAL A 53 -0.37 -3.90 -6.53
CA VAL A 53 0.39 -3.21 -7.58
C VAL A 53 0.14 -3.91 -8.91
N GLU A 54 0.23 -3.16 -9.99
CA GLU A 54 0.07 -3.67 -11.35
C GLU A 54 1.17 -3.09 -12.23
N ASP A 55 1.83 -3.93 -13.03
CA ASP A 55 2.81 -3.47 -14.02
C ASP A 55 2.13 -3.03 -15.33
N SER A 56 2.91 -2.51 -16.28
CA SER A 56 2.40 -2.09 -17.59
C SER A 56 1.89 -3.26 -18.46
N GLY A 57 2.26 -4.50 -18.14
CA GLY A 57 1.75 -5.71 -18.78
C GLY A 57 0.45 -6.24 -18.17
N GLY A 58 -0.05 -5.61 -17.09
CA GLY A 58 -1.25 -6.04 -16.38
C GLY A 58 -1.02 -7.13 -15.34
N HIS A 59 0.23 -7.49 -15.02
CA HIS A 59 0.52 -8.44 -13.96
C HIS A 59 0.28 -7.80 -12.60
N ARG A 60 -0.46 -8.52 -11.73
CA ARG A 60 -0.87 -8.02 -10.41
C ARG A 60 -0.17 -8.75 -9.28
N VAL A 61 0.30 -7.99 -8.30
CA VAL A 61 0.82 -8.51 -7.04
C VAL A 61 0.05 -7.88 -5.88
N ASN A 62 -0.45 -8.71 -4.97
CA ASN A 62 -1.18 -8.24 -3.80
C ASN A 62 -0.23 -7.61 -2.79
N VAL A 63 -0.62 -6.45 -2.27
CA VAL A 63 0.04 -5.82 -1.14
C VAL A 63 -0.48 -6.45 0.14
N LYS A 64 0.43 -6.87 1.01
CA LYS A 64 0.13 -7.44 2.32
C LYS A 64 0.71 -6.59 3.44
N VAL A 65 0.06 -6.64 4.60
CA VAL A 65 0.60 -6.10 5.84
C VAL A 65 1.58 -7.11 6.43
N VAL A 66 2.74 -6.61 6.85
CA VAL A 66 3.74 -7.38 7.59
C VAL A 66 3.81 -6.85 9.02
N THR A 67 3.68 -7.76 9.98
CA THR A 67 3.84 -7.50 11.41
C THR A 67 5.22 -7.98 11.86
N PRO A 68 6.23 -7.10 11.93
CA PRO A 68 7.56 -7.50 12.40
C PRO A 68 7.55 -7.77 13.91
N ALA A 69 8.54 -8.53 14.40
CA ALA A 69 8.71 -8.77 15.83
C ALA A 69 8.99 -7.48 16.62
N TYR A 70 9.61 -6.48 15.98
CA TYR A 70 9.89 -5.16 16.53
C TYR A 70 9.66 -4.08 15.47
N GLY A 71 9.13 -2.93 15.89
CA GLY A 71 8.88 -1.78 15.02
C GLY A 71 7.47 -1.74 14.40
N PRO A 72 7.16 -0.70 13.62
CA PRO A 72 5.83 -0.50 13.05
C PRO A 72 5.54 -1.49 11.92
N MET A 73 4.26 -1.87 11.78
CA MET A 73 3.78 -2.64 10.63
C MET A 73 4.06 -1.91 9.32
N TYR A 74 4.31 -2.68 8.26
CA TYR A 74 4.60 -2.13 6.94
C TYR A 74 3.95 -2.94 5.81
N LEU A 75 3.96 -2.36 4.60
CA LEU A 75 3.35 -2.93 3.42
C LEU A 75 4.40 -3.59 2.53
N ARG A 76 4.11 -4.77 1.99
CA ARG A 76 5.01 -5.50 1.08
C ARG A 76 4.22 -6.12 -0.06
N THR A 77 4.82 -6.09 -1.25
CA THR A 77 4.43 -6.83 -2.45
C THR A 77 5.28 -8.08 -2.59
#